data_AF-A0A9P4HYB0-F1
#
_entry.id   AF-A0A9P4HYB0-F1
#
_cell.length_a   1.000
_cell.length_b   1.000
_cell.length_c   1.000
_cell.angle_alpha   90.00
_cell.angle_beta   90.00
_cell.angle_gamma   90.00
#
_symmetry.space_group_name_H-M   'P 1'
#
loop_
_entity.id
_entity.type
_entity.pdbx_description
1 polymer ?
#
loop_
_entity_poly.entity_id
_entity_poly.type
_entity_poly.pdbx_seq_one_letter_code
_entity_poly.pdbx_strand_id
1 'polypeptide(L)'
;MKLNISYPANGSQKLIEVEDERKLRVFMDRRMGQEVPGDSVGDEFKGYVFKITGGNDKQGFPMKQGVMHPTRVRLLLSEGHSCYRPRRTGERKRKSVRGCIVAMDLSVIALAIVKQGEAEIPGLTDTVHPKRLGPKRATKIRRMFGLSKEDDVRKFVIRREVQPKGEGKKPYTKAPKIQRLVTPQRLQHKRHRIALKRRQAEAQKDAATEYAKLLHQRVAEAKSAQTEAKKRRASSMRK
;
A
#
# COMPACT_ATOMS: atom_id res chain seq x y z
N MET A 1 -13.16 29.40 -15.11
CA MET A 1 -12.29 28.33 -14.57
C MET A 1 -13.15 27.41 -13.71
N LYS A 2 -12.90 26.10 -13.69
CA LYS A 2 -13.71 25.16 -12.88
C LYS A 2 -13.04 24.85 -11.55
N LEU A 3 -13.82 24.79 -10.48
CA LEU A 3 -13.40 24.38 -9.14
C LEU A 3 -13.98 23.01 -8.84
N ASN A 4 -13.13 22.00 -8.72
CA ASN A 4 -13.52 20.66 -8.29
C ASN A 4 -13.30 20.55 -6.78
N ILE A 5 -14.38 20.72 -6.01
CA ILE A 5 -14.33 20.78 -4.56
C ILE A 5 -14.74 19.42 -3.98
N SER A 6 -13.90 18.88 -3.11
CA SER A 6 -14.17 17.63 -2.39
C SER A 6 -14.36 17.89 -0.91
N TYR A 7 -15.25 17.13 -0.27
CA TYR A 7 -15.38 17.08 1.19
C TYR A 7 -15.02 15.69 1.72
N PRO A 8 -13.76 15.47 2.16
CA PRO A 8 -13.28 14.15 2.55
C PRO A 8 -14.02 13.51 3.72
N ALA A 9 -14.63 14.29 4.60
CA ALA A 9 -15.39 13.77 5.75
C ALA A 9 -16.63 12.98 5.28
N ASN A 10 -17.37 13.55 4.32
CA ASN A 10 -18.59 12.94 3.78
C ASN A 10 -18.34 12.07 2.53
N GLY A 11 -17.18 12.23 1.88
CA GLY A 11 -16.84 11.49 0.66
C GLY A 11 -17.56 12.00 -0.59
N SER A 12 -18.06 13.23 -0.55
CA SER A 12 -18.76 13.93 -1.63
C SER A 12 -17.80 14.83 -2.42
N GLN A 13 -18.22 15.17 -3.64
CA GLN A 13 -17.51 16.11 -4.51
C GLN A 13 -18.51 16.88 -5.37
N LYS A 14 -18.18 18.14 -5.68
CA LYS A 14 -18.98 19.02 -6.53
C LYS A 14 -18.07 19.82 -7.44
N LEU A 15 -18.42 19.88 -8.72
CA LEU A 15 -17.77 20.74 -9.71
C LEU A 15 -18.57 22.03 -9.84
N ILE A 16 -17.90 23.17 -9.69
CA ILE A 16 -18.52 24.50 -9.79
C ILE A 16 -17.75 25.29 -10.85
N GLU A 17 -18.47 25.97 -11.71
CA GLU A 17 -17.89 26.86 -12.72
C GLU A 17 -17.88 28.29 -12.19
N VAL A 18 -16.72 28.93 -12.23
CA VAL A 18 -16.53 30.31 -11.78
C VAL A 18 -15.93 31.11 -12.93
N GLU A 19 -16.68 32.08 -13.44
CA GLU A 19 -16.27 32.95 -14.55
C GLU A 19 -15.63 34.26 -14.05
N ASP A 20 -16.10 34.78 -12.91
CA ASP A 20 -15.58 36.02 -12.33
C ASP A 20 -14.14 35.85 -11.81
N GLU A 21 -13.22 36.57 -12.45
CA GLU A 21 -11.80 36.55 -12.11
C GLU A 21 -11.52 37.06 -10.69
N ARG A 22 -12.35 37.97 -10.14
CA ARG A 22 -12.15 38.52 -8.78
C ARG A 22 -12.22 37.42 -7.73
N LYS A 23 -13.16 36.48 -7.89
CA LYS A 23 -13.32 35.29 -7.04
C LYS A 23 -12.15 34.32 -7.15
N LEU A 24 -11.44 34.32 -8.28
CA LEU A 24 -10.31 33.44 -8.53
C LEU A 24 -8.97 34.00 -8.03
N ARG A 25 -8.86 35.32 -7.84
CA ARG A 25 -7.61 35.99 -7.39
C ARG A 25 -7.05 35.41 -6.09
N VAL A 26 -7.91 34.96 -5.19
CA VAL A 26 -7.51 34.38 -3.90
C VAL A 26 -6.61 33.14 -4.07
N PHE A 27 -6.76 32.41 -5.18
CA PHE A 27 -5.96 31.24 -5.50
C PHE A 27 -4.67 31.56 -6.25
N MET A 28 -4.54 32.75 -6.84
CA MET A 28 -3.38 33.11 -7.66
C MET A 28 -2.13 33.23 -6.79
N ASP A 29 -0.98 32.83 -7.36
CA ASP A 29 0.33 32.77 -6.69
C ASP A 29 0.38 31.87 -5.44
N ARG A 30 -0.71 31.16 -5.15
CA ARG A 30 -0.74 30.08 -4.16
C ARG A 30 -0.15 28.83 -4.77
N ARG A 31 0.50 28.04 -3.93
CA ARG A 31 1.04 26.73 -4.31
C ARG A 31 0.12 25.60 -3.85
N MET A 32 0.16 24.51 -4.60
CA MET A 32 -0.49 23.27 -4.20
C MET A 32 -0.08 22.85 -2.78
N GLY A 33 -1.06 22.49 -1.97
CA GLY A 33 -0.93 22.17 -0.54
C GLY A 33 -1.17 23.34 0.40
N GLN A 34 -1.29 24.59 -0.08
CA GLN A 34 -1.69 25.72 0.75
C GLN A 34 -3.19 25.76 1.00
N GLU A 35 -3.54 26.35 2.14
CA GLU A 35 -4.90 26.64 2.56
C GLU A 35 -5.27 28.07 2.16
N VAL A 36 -6.51 28.24 1.73
CA VAL A 36 -7.07 29.46 1.17
C VAL A 36 -8.48 29.64 1.74
N PRO A 37 -8.83 30.86 2.21
CA PRO A 37 -10.18 31.12 2.70
C PRO A 37 -11.21 31.00 1.57
N GLY A 38 -12.34 30.37 1.86
CA GLY A 38 -13.45 30.19 0.91
C GLY A 38 -14.29 31.45 0.72
N ASP A 39 -14.26 32.37 1.70
CA ASP A 39 -15.06 33.59 1.75
C ASP A 39 -14.97 34.44 0.47
N SER A 40 -13.79 34.49 -0.16
CA SER A 40 -13.57 35.27 -1.38
C SER A 40 -14.17 34.65 -2.64
N VAL A 41 -14.56 33.37 -2.60
CA VAL A 41 -15.14 32.66 -3.75
C VAL A 41 -16.64 32.92 -3.85
N GLY A 42 -17.33 33.05 -2.72
CA GLY A 42 -18.76 33.36 -2.66
C GLY A 42 -19.31 33.24 -1.25
N ASP A 43 -20.47 33.85 -1.01
CA ASP A 43 -21.10 33.92 0.32
C ASP A 43 -21.45 32.53 0.88
N GLU A 44 -21.79 31.58 0.02
CA GLU A 44 -22.05 30.17 0.37
C GLU A 44 -20.84 29.49 1.02
N PHE A 45 -19.62 30.00 0.77
CA PHE A 45 -18.37 29.45 1.29
C PHE A 45 -17.83 30.23 2.50
N LYS A 46 -18.66 31.07 3.11
CA LYS A 46 -18.26 31.82 4.30
C LYS A 46 -17.87 30.90 5.46
N GLY A 47 -16.69 31.14 6.02
CA GLY A 47 -16.08 30.34 7.08
C GLY A 47 -15.42 29.04 6.61
N TYR A 48 -15.55 28.67 5.33
CA TYR A 48 -14.88 27.49 4.78
C TYR A 48 -13.40 27.75 4.54
N VAL A 49 -12.58 26.73 4.75
CA VAL A 49 -11.16 26.75 4.37
C VAL A 49 -10.91 25.64 3.35
N PHE A 50 -10.41 26.03 2.19
CA PHE A 50 -10.04 25.13 1.12
C PHE A 50 -8.54 24.90 1.11
N LYS A 51 -8.13 23.66 0.87
CA LYS A 51 -6.76 23.31 0.52
C LYS A 51 -6.65 23.03 -0.96
N ILE A 52 -5.70 23.66 -1.63
CA ILE A 52 -5.41 23.40 -3.04
C ILE A 52 -4.75 22.02 -3.13
N THR A 53 -5.43 21.03 -3.70
CA THR A 53 -4.90 19.66 -3.82
C THR A 53 -4.30 19.37 -5.19
N GLY A 54 -4.62 20.19 -6.19
CA GLY A 54 -3.99 20.16 -7.51
C GLY A 54 -4.85 20.78 -8.58
N GLY A 55 -4.72 20.29 -9.81
CA GLY A 55 -5.45 20.82 -10.95
C GLY A 55 -4.90 20.35 -12.27
N ASN A 56 -5.57 20.77 -13.33
CA ASN A 56 -5.19 20.53 -14.72
C ASN A 56 -5.18 21.85 -15.48
N ASP A 57 -4.19 22.02 -16.34
CA ASP A 57 -4.15 23.19 -17.22
C ASP A 57 -5.14 23.10 -18.40
N LYS A 58 -5.24 24.17 -19.18
CA LYS A 58 -6.15 24.28 -20.35
C LYS A 58 -5.98 23.17 -21.38
N GLN A 59 -4.78 22.60 -21.55
CA GLN A 59 -4.53 21.49 -22.48
C GLN A 59 -4.45 20.13 -21.76
N GLY A 60 -4.86 20.07 -20.49
CA GLY A 60 -5.03 18.84 -19.72
C GLY A 60 -3.79 18.34 -18.98
N PHE A 61 -2.65 19.05 -18.99
CA PHE A 61 -1.48 18.59 -18.24
C PHE A 61 -1.71 18.77 -16.73
N PRO A 62 -1.41 17.74 -15.91
CA PRO A 62 -1.65 17.79 -14.47
C PRO A 62 -0.57 18.60 -13.74
N MET A 63 -0.97 19.25 -12.64
CA MET A 63 -0.04 19.89 -11.70
C MET A 63 0.82 18.86 -10.95
N LYS A 64 2.08 19.21 -10.67
CA LYS A 64 3.00 18.38 -9.90
C LYS A 64 3.58 19.12 -8.71
N GLN A 65 3.52 18.51 -7.52
CA GLN A 65 4.07 19.09 -6.30
C GLN A 65 5.59 19.27 -6.37
N GLY A 66 6.08 20.37 -5.81
CA GLY A 66 7.51 20.69 -5.71
C GLY A 66 8.11 21.30 -6.97
N VAL A 67 7.34 21.42 -8.06
CA VAL A 67 7.75 22.18 -9.24
C VAL A 67 7.35 23.64 -9.01
N MET A 68 8.25 24.42 -8.42
CA MET A 68 8.04 25.83 -8.05
C MET A 68 8.05 26.76 -9.26
N HIS A 69 7.18 26.49 -10.21
CA HIS A 69 7.00 27.24 -11.44
C HIS A 69 5.50 27.39 -11.70
N PRO A 70 5.02 28.51 -12.25
CA PRO A 70 3.66 28.58 -12.74
C PRO A 70 3.51 27.67 -13.95
N THR A 71 4.25 27.91 -15.03
CA THR A 71 4.05 27.21 -16.32
C THR A 71 4.54 25.74 -16.37
N ARG A 72 4.51 25.13 -17.57
CA ARG A 72 4.92 23.74 -17.77
C ARG A 72 6.44 23.57 -17.83
N VAL A 73 6.89 22.43 -17.32
CA VAL A 73 8.28 21.96 -17.43
C VAL A 73 8.33 20.51 -17.87
N ARG A 74 9.45 20.09 -18.47
CA ARG A 74 9.67 18.69 -18.91
C ARG A 74 10.60 17.96 -17.94
N LEU A 75 10.03 17.05 -17.16
CA LEU A 75 10.76 16.24 -16.17
C LEU A 75 10.90 14.79 -16.61
N LEU A 76 12.02 14.16 -16.24
CA LEU A 76 12.22 12.73 -16.40
C LEU A 76 11.59 11.99 -15.21
N LEU A 77 10.44 11.34 -15.42
CA LEU A 77 9.66 10.68 -14.37
C LEU A 77 9.91 9.16 -14.36
N SER A 78 9.95 8.58 -13.16
CA SER A 78 10.11 7.14 -12.89
C SER A 78 8.87 6.58 -12.17
N GLU A 79 8.88 5.29 -11.87
CA GLU A 79 7.90 4.66 -10.99
C GLU A 79 7.78 5.39 -9.63
N GLY A 80 6.56 5.51 -9.11
CA GLY A 80 6.27 6.21 -7.84
C GLY A 80 6.11 7.72 -7.96
N HIS A 81 6.61 8.37 -9.03
CA HIS A 81 6.35 9.78 -9.25
C HIS A 81 4.90 10.04 -9.67
N SER A 82 4.30 11.12 -9.15
CA SER A 82 3.02 11.63 -9.65
C SER A 82 3.08 11.98 -11.14
N CYS A 83 1.92 11.98 -11.81
CA CYS A 83 1.73 12.33 -13.22
C CYS A 83 2.30 11.32 -14.24
N TYR A 84 2.81 10.17 -13.78
CA TYR A 84 3.31 9.10 -14.65
C TYR A 84 3.01 7.72 -14.06
N ARG A 85 2.71 6.78 -14.95
CA ARG A 85 2.62 5.35 -14.63
C ARG A 85 3.47 4.60 -15.66
N PRO A 86 4.56 3.94 -15.25
CA PRO A 86 5.41 3.18 -16.18
C PRO A 86 4.67 1.98 -16.77
N ARG A 87 5.09 1.56 -17.96
CA ARG A 87 4.55 0.36 -18.63
C ARG A 87 5.49 -0.83 -18.49
N ARG A 88 6.79 -0.58 -18.34
CA ARG A 88 7.80 -1.60 -18.04
C ARG A 88 8.51 -1.25 -16.73
N THR A 89 8.99 -2.28 -16.03
CA THR A 89 9.80 -2.11 -14.83
C THR A 89 11.09 -1.36 -15.17
N GLY A 90 11.45 -0.36 -14.36
CA GLY A 90 12.62 0.48 -14.60
C GLY A 90 12.48 1.55 -15.69
N GLU A 91 11.34 1.62 -16.39
CA GLU A 91 11.11 2.64 -17.42
C GLU A 91 11.09 4.05 -16.80
N ARG A 92 11.84 4.97 -17.41
CA ARG A 92 11.75 6.41 -17.13
C ARG A 92 11.31 7.14 -18.40
N LYS A 93 10.39 8.09 -18.26
CA LYS A 93 9.90 8.86 -19.41
C LYS A 93 9.91 10.36 -19.14
N ARG A 94 10.45 11.13 -20.09
CA ARG A 94 10.41 12.59 -20.02
C ARG A 94 9.02 13.08 -20.43
N LYS A 95 8.28 13.67 -19.50
CA LYS A 95 6.92 14.20 -19.70
C LYS A 95 6.83 15.67 -19.33
N SER A 96 5.98 16.39 -20.06
CA SER A 96 5.57 17.74 -19.67
C SER A 96 4.59 17.65 -18.50
N VAL A 97 4.79 18.47 -17.48
CA VAL A 97 3.91 18.61 -16.31
C VAL A 97 3.72 20.09 -16.00
N ARG A 98 2.56 20.45 -15.46
CA ARG A 98 2.27 21.79 -14.96
C ARG A 98 2.92 21.97 -13.60
N GLY A 99 3.49 23.14 -13.32
CA GLY A 99 4.06 23.42 -12.01
C GLY A 99 3.01 23.55 -10.89
N CYS A 100 3.45 23.70 -9.65
CA CYS A 100 2.57 23.71 -8.49
C CYS A 100 1.98 25.10 -8.16
N ILE A 101 2.45 26.16 -8.80
CA ILE A 101 1.94 27.53 -8.60
C ILE A 101 0.70 27.72 -9.47
N VAL A 102 -0.38 28.17 -8.84
CA VAL A 102 -1.66 28.42 -9.48
C VAL A 102 -1.58 29.72 -10.29
N ALA A 103 -2.07 29.66 -11.52
CA ALA A 103 -2.23 30.82 -12.39
C ALA A 103 -3.49 30.67 -13.27
N MET A 104 -3.82 31.72 -14.03
CA MET A 104 -5.06 31.82 -14.81
C MET A 104 -5.15 30.87 -16.02
N ASP A 105 -4.05 30.24 -16.41
CA ASP A 105 -4.02 29.26 -17.50
C ASP A 105 -4.40 27.83 -17.06
N LEU A 106 -4.94 27.69 -15.86
CA LEU A 106 -5.60 26.47 -15.41
C LEU A 106 -7.02 26.33 -15.98
N SER A 107 -7.42 25.09 -16.26
CA SER A 107 -8.81 24.75 -16.60
C SER A 107 -9.60 24.41 -15.35
N VAL A 108 -9.01 23.56 -14.50
CA VAL A 108 -9.62 23.06 -13.27
C VAL A 108 -8.64 23.21 -12.11
N ILE A 109 -9.11 23.75 -10.99
CA ILE A 109 -8.43 23.68 -9.70
C ILE A 109 -9.15 22.63 -8.84
N ALA A 110 -8.39 21.69 -8.29
CA ALA A 110 -8.88 20.70 -7.33
C ALA A 110 -8.69 21.22 -5.90
N LEU A 111 -9.78 21.25 -5.14
CA LEU A 111 -9.85 21.76 -3.78
C LEU A 111 -10.36 20.67 -2.84
N ALA A 112 -9.89 20.69 -1.59
CA ALA A 112 -10.44 19.88 -0.52
C ALA A 112 -10.83 20.78 0.66
N ILE A 113 -12.02 20.61 1.20
CA ILE A 113 -12.46 21.29 2.42
C ILE A 113 -11.67 20.73 3.60
N VAL A 114 -10.98 21.62 4.33
CA VAL A 114 -10.27 21.29 5.58
C VAL A 114 -11.09 21.70 6.79
N LYS A 115 -11.73 22.87 6.72
CA LYS A 115 -12.64 23.38 7.74
C LYS A 115 -14.00 23.69 7.11
N GLN A 116 -15.05 23.14 7.70
CA GLN A 116 -16.42 23.44 7.33
C GLN A 116 -16.81 24.83 7.84
N GLY A 117 -17.49 25.62 7.00
CA GLY A 117 -18.05 26.92 7.38
C GLY A 117 -19.42 26.81 8.01
N GLU A 118 -20.13 27.93 8.08
CA GLU A 118 -21.39 28.05 8.81
C GLU A 118 -22.59 27.47 8.03
N ALA A 119 -22.69 27.79 6.74
CA ALA A 119 -23.78 27.33 5.87
C ALA A 119 -23.46 25.98 5.22
N GLU A 120 -24.46 25.13 5.02
CA GLU A 120 -24.28 23.89 4.26
C GLU A 120 -24.33 24.15 2.75
N ILE A 121 -23.48 23.44 2.00
CA ILE A 121 -23.39 23.50 0.55
C ILE A 121 -24.18 22.33 -0.05
N PRO A 122 -25.23 22.59 -0.86
CA PRO A 122 -26.05 21.55 -1.47
C PRO A 122 -25.23 20.58 -2.33
N GLY A 123 -25.41 19.29 -2.10
CA GLY A 123 -24.71 18.21 -2.81
C GLY A 123 -23.24 18.02 -2.43
N LEU A 124 -22.74 18.77 -1.44
CA LEU A 124 -21.37 18.62 -0.92
C LEU A 124 -21.37 18.33 0.58
N THR A 125 -21.86 19.22 1.43
CA THR A 125 -21.85 18.98 2.89
C THR A 125 -23.15 18.35 3.40
N ASP A 126 -24.24 18.51 2.67
CA ASP A 126 -25.55 17.92 2.98
C ASP A 126 -25.54 16.38 2.79
N THR A 127 -24.95 15.90 1.68
CA THR A 127 -24.94 14.46 1.37
C THR A 127 -23.75 13.73 2.00
N VAL A 128 -24.03 12.57 2.61
CA VAL A 128 -23.00 11.68 3.16
C VAL A 128 -22.94 10.38 2.35
N HIS A 129 -21.77 10.08 1.78
CA HIS A 129 -21.53 8.84 1.07
C HIS A 129 -20.79 7.84 1.98
N PRO A 130 -21.45 6.76 2.43
CA PRO A 130 -20.82 5.78 3.31
C PRO A 130 -19.69 5.04 2.60
N LYS A 131 -18.63 4.72 3.35
CA LYS A 131 -17.52 3.91 2.83
C LYS A 131 -18.02 2.53 2.41
N ARG A 132 -17.87 2.20 1.13
CA ARG A 132 -18.36 0.94 0.53
C ARG A 132 -17.78 -0.33 1.16
N LEU A 133 -16.53 -0.29 1.63
CA LEU A 133 -15.79 -1.48 2.08
C LEU A 133 -15.27 -1.29 3.51
N GLY A 134 -15.49 -2.32 4.33
CA GLY A 134 -14.89 -2.44 5.66
C GLY A 134 -13.45 -2.97 5.64
N PRO A 135 -12.81 -3.03 6.81
CA PRO A 135 -11.45 -3.56 6.96
C PRO A 135 -11.37 -5.07 6.65
N LYS A 136 -10.40 -5.47 5.81
CA LYS A 136 -10.15 -6.88 5.45
C LYS A 136 -9.14 -7.60 6.36
N ARG A 137 -8.22 -6.87 7.00
CA ARG A 137 -7.13 -7.45 7.81
C ARG A 137 -7.60 -7.62 9.25
N ALA A 138 -7.32 -8.77 9.87
CA ALA A 138 -7.72 -9.07 11.26
C ALA A 138 -7.38 -7.95 12.25
N THR A 139 -6.17 -7.39 12.17
CA THR A 139 -5.74 -6.29 13.05
C THR A 139 -6.49 -4.98 12.83
N LYS A 140 -6.94 -4.70 11.59
CA LYS A 140 -7.76 -3.51 11.29
C LYS A 140 -9.20 -3.69 11.76
N ILE A 141 -9.74 -4.91 11.69
CA ILE A 141 -11.06 -5.24 12.24
C ILE A 141 -11.05 -5.04 13.75
N ARG A 142 -10.03 -5.57 14.46
CA ARG A 142 -9.87 -5.34 15.91
C ARG A 142 -9.85 -3.87 16.28
N ARG A 143 -9.01 -3.08 15.59
CA ARG A 143 -8.91 -1.63 15.83
C ARG A 143 -10.25 -0.92 15.61
N MET A 144 -11.00 -1.30 14.57
CA MET A 144 -12.26 -0.64 14.24
C MET A 144 -13.34 -0.86 15.32
N PHE A 145 -13.38 -2.04 15.93
CA PHE A 145 -14.38 -2.41 16.93
C PHE A 145 -13.84 -2.40 18.37
N GLY A 146 -12.62 -1.92 18.60
CA GLY A 146 -12.00 -1.92 19.93
C GLY A 146 -11.79 -3.32 20.54
N LEU A 147 -11.66 -4.36 19.71
CA LEU A 147 -11.58 -5.75 20.18
C LEU A 147 -10.22 -6.09 20.81
N SER A 148 -10.27 -6.96 21.81
CA SER A 148 -9.11 -7.61 22.41
C SER A 148 -8.48 -8.65 21.45
N LYS A 149 -7.38 -9.29 21.87
CA LYS A 149 -6.71 -10.31 21.04
C LYS A 149 -7.45 -11.65 21.10
N GLU A 150 -8.12 -11.88 22.22
CA GLU A 150 -8.88 -13.05 22.60
C GLU A 150 -10.18 -13.14 21.78
N ASP A 151 -10.73 -11.99 21.40
CA ASP A 151 -11.96 -11.91 20.61
C ASP A 151 -11.83 -12.48 19.18
N ASP A 152 -12.85 -13.23 18.78
CA ASP A 152 -12.95 -13.79 17.44
C ASP A 152 -13.44 -12.75 16.42
N VAL A 153 -12.48 -12.15 15.71
CA VAL A 153 -12.71 -11.19 14.63
C VAL A 153 -13.61 -11.69 13.49
N ARG A 154 -13.83 -13.01 13.34
CA ARG A 154 -14.69 -13.56 12.27
C ARG A 154 -16.15 -13.14 12.41
N LYS A 155 -16.63 -12.97 13.64
CA LYS A 155 -18.00 -12.56 13.94
C LYS A 155 -18.24 -11.08 13.61
N PHE A 156 -17.19 -10.25 13.69
CA PHE A 156 -17.24 -8.81 13.52
C PHE A 156 -16.88 -8.34 12.09
N VAL A 157 -16.82 -9.25 11.12
CA VAL A 157 -16.55 -8.86 9.72
C VAL A 157 -17.77 -8.16 9.14
N ILE A 158 -17.59 -6.92 8.70
CA ILE A 158 -18.63 -6.17 8.00
C ILE A 158 -18.99 -6.90 6.71
N ARG A 159 -20.26 -7.30 6.61
CA ARG A 159 -20.85 -7.90 5.43
C ARG A 159 -21.54 -6.83 4.61
N ARG A 160 -21.50 -6.98 3.30
CA ARG A 160 -22.22 -6.13 2.36
C ARG A 160 -23.37 -6.90 1.76
N GLU A 161 -24.57 -6.40 1.91
CA GLU A 161 -25.72 -6.88 1.15
C GLU A 161 -25.58 -6.46 -0.32
N VAL A 162 -25.80 -7.42 -1.21
CA VAL A 162 -25.73 -7.22 -2.65
C VAL A 162 -27.11 -7.47 -3.21
N GLN A 163 -27.73 -6.41 -3.73
CA GLN A 163 -28.95 -6.48 -4.53
C GLN A 163 -28.55 -6.76 -5.99
N PRO A 164 -28.76 -7.97 -6.51
CA PRO A 164 -28.45 -8.29 -7.91
C PRO A 164 -29.41 -7.57 -8.86
N LYS A 165 -28.90 -7.05 -9.97
CA LYS A 165 -29.70 -6.29 -10.96
C LYS A 165 -30.61 -7.15 -11.87
N GLY A 166 -30.63 -8.48 -11.69
CA GLY A 166 -31.42 -9.36 -12.54
C GLY A 166 -32.77 -9.67 -11.90
N GLU A 167 -33.85 -9.64 -12.69
CA GLU A 167 -35.19 -10.03 -12.25
C GLU A 167 -35.18 -11.43 -11.62
N GLY A 168 -35.85 -11.57 -10.47
CA GLY A 168 -35.95 -12.83 -9.71
C GLY A 168 -34.72 -13.23 -8.88
N LYS A 169 -33.60 -12.49 -8.93
CA LYS A 169 -32.41 -12.84 -8.13
C LYS A 169 -32.54 -12.31 -6.69
N LYS A 170 -32.40 -13.22 -5.72
CA LYS A 170 -32.51 -12.87 -4.29
C LYS A 170 -31.31 -12.04 -3.80
N PRO A 171 -31.52 -11.10 -2.86
CA PRO A 171 -30.44 -10.42 -2.17
C PRO A 171 -29.51 -11.41 -1.48
N TYR A 172 -28.21 -11.13 -1.44
CA TYR A 172 -27.25 -11.98 -0.73
C TYR A 172 -26.12 -11.19 -0.08
N THR A 173 -25.54 -11.73 0.98
CA THR A 173 -24.49 -11.04 1.74
C THR A 173 -23.09 -11.53 1.31
N LYS A 174 -22.19 -10.58 0.99
CA LYS A 174 -20.77 -10.84 0.76
C LYS A 174 -19.94 -10.39 1.94
N ALA A 175 -18.97 -11.22 2.33
CA ALA A 175 -17.94 -10.87 3.31
C ALA A 175 -16.54 -11.03 2.69
N PRO A 176 -15.57 -10.17 3.04
CA PRO A 176 -14.19 -10.35 2.62
C PRO A 176 -13.53 -11.52 3.36
N LYS A 177 -12.68 -12.28 2.64
CA LYS A 177 -11.76 -13.23 3.29
C LYS A 177 -10.77 -12.47 4.18
N ILE A 178 -10.81 -12.74 5.48
CA ILE A 178 -9.97 -12.06 6.47
C ILE A 178 -8.51 -12.40 6.22
N GLN A 179 -7.67 -11.37 6.09
CA GLN A 179 -6.23 -11.55 5.93
C GLN A 179 -5.50 -11.51 7.27
N ARG A 180 -4.42 -12.29 7.38
CA ARG A 180 -3.55 -12.38 8.58
C ARG A 180 -4.26 -12.90 9.84
N LEU A 181 -5.36 -13.63 9.67
CA LEU A 181 -5.96 -14.40 10.75
C LEU A 181 -5.03 -15.55 11.16
N VAL A 182 -4.97 -15.87 12.45
CA VAL A 182 -4.30 -17.08 12.93
C VAL A 182 -5.34 -18.20 12.87
N THR A 183 -5.10 -19.20 12.02
CA THR A 183 -5.98 -20.37 11.85
C THR A 183 -5.29 -21.63 12.34
N PRO A 184 -6.04 -22.70 12.70
CA PRO A 184 -5.46 -23.99 13.08
C PRO A 184 -4.49 -24.53 12.03
N GLN A 185 -4.83 -24.41 10.74
CA GLN A 185 -3.97 -24.79 9.63
C GLN A 185 -2.63 -24.02 9.62
N ARG A 186 -2.65 -22.71 9.93
CA ARG A 186 -1.42 -21.90 10.02
C ARG A 186 -0.54 -22.35 11.19
N LEU A 187 -1.15 -22.70 12.31
CA LEU A 187 -0.44 -23.27 13.47
C LEU A 187 0.15 -24.64 13.13
N GLN A 188 -0.59 -25.49 12.43
CA GLN A 188 -0.10 -26.79 11.93
C GLN A 188 1.09 -26.62 10.98
N HIS A 189 1.01 -25.72 9.99
CA HIS A 189 2.13 -25.43 9.09
C HIS A 189 3.37 -24.93 9.86
N LYS A 190 3.18 -24.14 10.92
CA LYS A 190 4.28 -23.67 11.77
C LYS A 190 4.90 -24.84 12.56
N ARG A 191 4.08 -25.70 13.18
CA ARG A 191 4.55 -26.91 13.89
C ARG A 191 5.30 -27.86 12.95
N HIS A 192 4.74 -28.13 11.78
CA HIS A 192 5.34 -29.00 10.77
C HIS A 192 6.70 -28.47 10.31
N ARG A 193 6.83 -27.18 10.03
CA ARG A 193 8.12 -26.56 9.67
C ARG A 193 9.18 -26.74 10.76
N ILE A 194 8.79 -26.59 12.03
CA ILE A 194 9.70 -26.77 13.16
C ILE A 194 10.10 -28.26 13.27
N ALA A 195 9.15 -29.18 13.08
CA ALA A 195 9.42 -30.62 13.09
C ALA A 195 10.38 -31.03 11.97
N LEU A 196 10.23 -30.49 10.75
CA LEU A 196 11.16 -30.75 9.65
C LEU A 196 12.58 -30.28 9.97
N LYS A 197 12.73 -29.08 10.57
CA LYS A 197 14.05 -28.58 10.98
C LYS A 197 14.72 -29.48 12.01
N ARG A 198 13.95 -29.99 12.99
CA ARG A 198 14.45 -30.92 14.01
C ARG A 198 14.89 -32.24 13.37
N ARG A 199 14.04 -32.83 12.53
CA ARG A 199 14.35 -34.08 11.80
C ARG A 199 15.59 -33.94 10.93
N GLN A 200 15.75 -32.81 10.24
CA GLN A 200 16.95 -32.55 9.44
C GLN A 200 18.22 -32.44 10.30
N ALA A 201 18.14 -31.78 11.45
CA ALA A 201 19.26 -31.69 12.38
C ALA A 201 19.63 -33.05 13.01
N GLU A 202 18.63 -33.86 13.37
CA GLU A 202 18.81 -35.23 13.85
C GLU A 202 19.47 -36.10 12.78
N ALA A 203 18.92 -36.12 11.56
CA ALA A 203 19.49 -36.88 10.44
C ALA A 203 20.95 -36.47 10.13
N GLN A 204 21.26 -35.17 10.21
CA GLN A 204 22.64 -34.70 10.05
C GLN A 204 23.56 -35.21 11.17
N LYS A 205 23.09 -35.22 12.42
CA LYS A 205 23.84 -35.72 13.57
C LYS A 205 24.07 -37.23 13.46
N ASP A 206 23.05 -37.97 13.04
CA ASP A 206 23.12 -39.42 12.87
C ASP A 206 24.09 -39.78 11.75
N ALA A 207 24.00 -39.10 10.59
CA ALA A 207 24.94 -39.29 9.47
C ALA A 207 26.40 -38.95 9.86
N ALA A 208 26.61 -37.88 10.63
CA ALA A 208 27.94 -37.54 11.13
C ALA A 208 28.49 -38.62 12.09
N THR A 209 27.61 -39.19 12.93
CA THR A 209 27.96 -40.26 13.87
C THR A 209 28.29 -41.56 13.14
N GLU A 210 27.49 -41.95 12.13
CA GLU A 210 27.77 -43.11 11.27
C GLU A 210 29.08 -42.94 10.50
N TYR A 211 29.30 -41.77 9.89
CA TYR A 211 30.54 -41.49 9.18
C TYR A 211 31.76 -41.54 10.10
N ALA A 212 31.67 -41.00 11.33
CA ALA A 212 32.73 -41.09 12.31
C ALA A 212 33.06 -42.55 12.67
N LYS A 213 32.04 -43.40 12.88
CA LYS A 213 32.24 -44.85 13.13
C LYS A 213 32.92 -45.54 11.96
N LEU A 214 32.45 -45.29 10.73
CA LEU A 214 33.04 -45.84 9.51
C LEU A 214 34.50 -45.41 9.35
N LEU A 215 34.79 -44.12 9.59
CA LEU A 215 36.14 -43.57 9.52
C LEU A 215 37.06 -44.25 10.56
N HIS A 216 36.60 -44.42 11.80
CA HIS A 216 37.36 -45.12 12.83
C HIS A 216 37.71 -46.55 12.41
N GLN A 217 36.75 -47.29 11.85
CA GLN A 217 37.00 -48.64 11.34
C GLN A 217 38.04 -48.65 10.22
N ARG A 218 37.89 -47.77 9.20
CA ARG A 218 38.82 -47.68 8.06
C ARG A 218 40.23 -47.29 8.48
N VAL A 219 40.36 -46.37 9.44
CA VAL A 219 41.65 -45.96 9.99
C VAL A 219 42.29 -47.12 10.77
N ALA A 220 41.51 -47.89 11.53
CA ALA A 220 42.02 -49.06 12.24
C ALA A 220 42.51 -50.15 11.26
N GLU A 221 41.75 -50.45 10.22
CA GLU A 221 42.12 -51.39 9.14
C GLU A 221 43.37 -50.92 8.38
N ALA A 222 43.48 -49.63 8.05
CA ALA A 222 44.66 -49.09 7.38
C ALA A 222 45.92 -49.17 8.28
N LYS A 223 45.78 -48.88 9.58
CA LYS A 223 46.87 -49.04 10.56
C LYS A 223 47.28 -50.50 10.69
N SER A 224 46.34 -51.44 10.81
CA SER A 224 46.67 -52.87 10.90
C SER A 224 47.39 -53.35 9.64
N ALA A 225 46.90 -53.02 8.45
CA ALA A 225 47.55 -53.34 7.18
C ALA A 225 48.97 -52.76 7.08
N GLN A 226 49.17 -51.51 7.53
CA GLN A 226 50.49 -50.89 7.57
C GLN A 226 51.44 -51.62 8.53
N THR A 227 50.94 -52.00 9.72
CA THR A 227 51.75 -52.76 10.68
C THR A 227 52.12 -54.15 10.18
N GLU A 228 51.20 -54.85 9.49
CA GLU A 228 51.49 -56.14 8.85
C GLU A 228 52.52 -55.99 7.73
N ALA A 229 52.38 -54.99 6.86
CA ALA A 229 53.35 -54.71 5.81
C ALA A 229 54.74 -54.41 6.39
N LYS A 230 54.82 -53.66 7.50
CA LYS A 230 56.08 -53.38 8.23
C LYS A 230 56.67 -54.66 8.81
N LYS A 231 55.86 -55.55 9.41
CA LYS A 231 56.32 -56.87 9.89
C LYS A 231 56.86 -57.73 8.76
N ARG A 232 56.15 -57.80 7.62
CA ARG A 232 56.61 -58.54 6.42
C ARG A 232 57.94 -58.02 5.88
N ARG A 233 58.12 -56.70 5.79
CA ARG A 233 59.40 -56.07 5.41
C ARG A 233 60.53 -56.36 6.40
N ALA A 234 60.24 -56.31 7.70
CA ALA A 234 61.23 -56.62 8.74
C ALA A 234 61.67 -58.09 8.68
N SER A 235 60.75 -59.02 8.40
CA SER A 235 61.10 -60.44 8.21
C SER A 235 61.88 -60.71 6.93
N SER A 236 61.67 -59.93 5.86
CA SER A 236 62.42 -60.11 4.60
C SER A 236 63.85 -59.58 4.65
N MET A 237 64.15 -58.61 5.53
CA MET A 237 65.52 -58.11 5.75
C MET A 237 66.33 -58.93 6.77
N ARG A 238 65.79 -60.03 7.28
CA ARG A 238 66.43 -60.88 8.30
C ARG A 238 67.05 -62.17 7.71
N LYS A 239 67.31 -62.18 6.41
CA LYS A 239 68.17 -63.14 5.70
C LYS A 239 69.43 -62.41 5.26
#